data_AF-A0A373NFQ0-F1
#
_entry.id   AF-A0A373NFQ0-F1
#
_cell.length_a   1.000
_cell.length_b   1.000
_cell.length_c   1.000
_cell.angle_alpha   90.00
_cell.angle_beta   90.00
_cell.angle_gamma   90.00
#
_symmetry.space_group_name_H-M   'P 1'
#
loop_
_entity.id
_entity.type
_entity.pdbx_description
1 polymer ?
#
loop_
_entity_poly.entity_id
_entity_poly.type
_entity_poly.pdbx_seq_one_letter_code
_entity_poly.pdbx_strand_id
1 'polypeptide(L)'
;MIALDYRTLNPRWGYSGLHFNSWESYSFTLGYLSNPAHHRHLSTIGQGIISIHVEPNHEQDAWAYEGRIRYYGTLQSLEQHFQDLNACSSAGNNGITRRINSNGYITSLVQDYHFVISGASVHNVQRLVPPTPVDSIMAILYHHLLSSVQLSSDETSNCMAAFQRGYNLIIS
;
A
#
# COMPACT_ATOMS: atom_id res chain seq x y z
N MET A 1 1.23 3.86 -12.88
CA MET A 1 0.41 2.86 -13.59
C MET A 1 -0.30 1.98 -12.59
N ILE A 2 -1.63 2.04 -12.57
CA ILE A 2 -2.48 1.20 -11.73
C ILE A 2 -2.57 -0.19 -12.37
N ALA A 3 -2.24 -1.24 -11.61
CA ALA A 3 -2.17 -2.62 -12.08
C ALA A 3 -2.38 -3.60 -10.92
N LEU A 4 -2.55 -4.89 -11.22
CA LEU A 4 -2.54 -5.95 -10.21
C LEU A 4 -1.14 -6.53 -9.98
N ASP A 5 -0.25 -6.46 -10.97
CA ASP A 5 1.11 -7.01 -10.87
C ASP A 5 2.15 -5.89 -10.78
N TYR A 6 2.76 -5.74 -9.60
CA TYR A 6 3.88 -4.82 -9.35
C TYR A 6 5.19 -5.56 -9.10
N ARG A 7 5.26 -6.86 -9.45
CA ARG A 7 6.49 -7.63 -9.31
C ARG A 7 7.52 -7.17 -10.33
N THR A 8 8.77 -7.13 -9.90
CA THR A 8 9.92 -6.89 -10.77
C THR A 8 10.84 -8.09 -10.74
N LEU A 9 11.50 -8.37 -11.86
CA LEU A 9 12.50 -9.40 -11.94
C LEU A 9 13.82 -8.86 -11.38
N ASN A 10 14.19 -9.30 -10.18
CA ASN A 10 15.50 -9.02 -9.61
C ASN A 10 16.50 -10.10 -10.06
N PRO A 11 17.64 -9.74 -10.69
CA PRO A 11 18.62 -10.72 -11.16
C PRO A 11 19.19 -11.64 -10.06
N ARG A 12 19.16 -11.23 -8.79
CA ARG A 12 19.71 -12.01 -7.66
C ARG A 12 18.66 -12.87 -6.94
N TRP A 13 17.39 -12.47 -6.95
CA TRP A 13 16.36 -13.07 -6.10
C TRP A 13 15.09 -13.51 -6.86
N GLY A 14 15.07 -13.36 -8.18
CA GLY A 14 13.91 -13.70 -9.02
C GLY A 14 12.81 -12.65 -8.96
N TYR A 15 11.57 -13.05 -9.30
CA TYR A 15 10.41 -12.16 -9.23
C TYR A 15 10.10 -11.80 -7.77
N SER A 16 10.08 -10.50 -7.48
CA SER A 16 9.78 -9.97 -6.16
C SER A 16 8.88 -8.74 -6.26
N GLY A 17 7.99 -8.55 -5.29
CA GLY A 17 7.07 -7.42 -5.25
C GLY A 17 5.63 -7.83 -4.99
N LEU A 18 4.73 -6.86 -5.02
CA LEU A 18 3.33 -7.07 -4.72
C LEU A 18 2.56 -7.52 -5.96
N HIS A 19 1.77 -8.58 -5.81
CA HIS A 19 0.78 -9.01 -6.78
C HIS A 19 -0.56 -9.13 -6.06
N PHE A 20 -1.58 -8.44 -6.56
CA PHE A 20 -2.94 -8.52 -6.07
C PHE A 20 -3.69 -9.60 -6.82
N ASN A 21 -4.40 -10.46 -6.11
CA ASN A 21 -5.15 -11.55 -6.74
C ASN A 21 -6.44 -11.08 -7.43
N SER A 22 -6.94 -9.88 -7.09
CA SER A 22 -8.14 -9.30 -7.71
C SER A 22 -8.20 -7.77 -7.56
N TRP A 23 -9.10 -7.13 -8.30
CA TRP A 23 -9.36 -5.70 -8.13
C TRP A 23 -10.03 -5.37 -6.79
N GLU A 24 -10.80 -6.28 -6.19
CA GLU A 24 -11.39 -6.10 -4.86
C GLU A 24 -10.33 -6.12 -3.76
N SER A 25 -9.35 -7.03 -3.83
CA SER A 25 -8.23 -7.11 -2.87
C SER A 25 -7.30 -5.89 -2.99
N TYR A 26 -7.03 -5.46 -4.23
CA TYR A 26 -6.38 -4.19 -4.53
C TYR A 26 -7.14 -3.01 -3.90
N SER A 27 -8.44 -2.91 -4.17
CA SER A 27 -9.29 -1.81 -3.73
C SER A 27 -9.41 -1.76 -2.21
N PHE A 28 -9.58 -2.91 -1.56
CA PHE A 28 -9.58 -3.05 -0.11
C PHE A 28 -8.28 -2.56 0.51
N THR A 29 -7.13 -2.99 -0.03
CA THR A 29 -5.82 -2.57 0.44
C THR A 29 -5.63 -1.07 0.27
N LEU A 30 -5.96 -0.53 -0.91
CA LEU A 30 -5.88 0.91 -1.17
C LEU A 30 -6.77 1.70 -0.20
N GLY A 31 -7.99 1.24 0.06
CA GLY A 31 -8.90 1.83 1.04
C GLY A 31 -8.28 1.88 2.43
N TYR A 32 -7.70 0.77 2.89
CA TYR A 32 -7.03 0.70 4.19
C TYR A 32 -5.84 1.67 4.29
N LEU A 33 -5.01 1.73 3.24
CA LEU A 33 -3.86 2.65 3.16
C LEU A 33 -4.30 4.12 3.04
N SER A 34 -5.52 4.39 2.60
CA SER A 34 -6.04 5.74 2.37
C SER A 34 -6.59 6.41 3.63
N ASN A 35 -6.82 5.67 4.72
CA ASN A 35 -7.30 6.23 5.97
C ASN A 35 -6.13 6.67 6.86
N PRO A 36 -5.95 7.98 7.16
CA PRO A 36 -4.88 8.45 8.05
C PRO A 36 -4.88 7.79 9.43
N ALA A 37 -6.05 7.42 9.98
CA ALA A 37 -6.14 6.80 11.30
C ALA A 37 -5.44 5.43 11.40
N HIS A 38 -5.28 4.74 10.27
CA HIS A 38 -4.57 3.46 10.20
C HIS A 38 -3.04 3.63 10.20
N HIS A 39 -2.53 4.84 9.92
CA HIS A 39 -1.10 5.09 9.90
C HIS A 39 -0.58 5.39 11.30
N ARG A 40 0.42 4.62 11.75
CA ARG A 40 1.01 4.70 13.10
C ARG A 40 1.43 6.10 13.52
N HIS A 41 1.84 6.93 12.56
CA HIS A 41 2.35 8.29 12.79
C HIS A 41 1.31 9.40 12.57
N LEU A 42 0.14 9.07 12.04
CA LEU A 42 -0.97 10.02 11.81
C LEU A 42 -2.15 9.74 12.75
N SER A 43 -2.23 8.52 13.28
CA SER A 43 -3.27 8.10 14.20
C SER A 43 -3.22 8.93 15.48
N THR A 44 -4.25 9.75 15.72
CA THR A 44 -4.40 10.56 16.93
C THR A 44 -4.70 9.74 18.17
N ILE A 45 -5.14 8.49 17.99
CA ILE A 45 -5.45 7.53 19.06
C ILE A 45 -4.40 6.43 19.21
N GLY A 46 -3.30 6.49 18.45
CA GLY A 46 -2.16 5.57 18.57
C GLY A 46 -2.41 4.13 18.12
N GLN A 47 -3.51 3.86 17.42
CA GLN A 47 -3.88 2.51 16.95
C GLN A 47 -3.46 2.20 15.51
N GLY A 48 -2.80 3.15 14.83
CA GLY A 48 -2.34 2.91 13.47
C GLY A 48 -1.29 1.80 13.42
N ILE A 49 -1.54 0.77 12.61
CA ILE A 49 -0.66 -0.40 12.48
C ILE A 49 0.06 -0.49 11.12
N ILE A 50 -0.03 0.55 10.30
CA ILE A 50 0.75 0.66 9.05
C ILE A 50 1.58 1.94 9.02
N SER A 51 2.58 1.97 8.16
CA SER A 51 3.19 3.20 7.66
C SER A 51 3.86 2.94 6.32
N ILE A 52 3.85 3.94 5.45
CA ILE A 52 4.42 3.83 4.11
C ILE A 52 5.68 4.68 4.03
N HIS A 53 6.76 4.12 3.51
CA HIS A 53 8.07 4.75 3.46
C HIS A 53 8.70 4.62 2.07
N VAL A 54 9.48 5.62 1.72
CA VAL A 54 10.46 5.60 0.65
C VAL A 54 11.82 5.72 1.32
N GLU A 55 12.59 4.64 1.31
CA GLU A 55 13.85 4.49 2.05
C GLU A 55 15.03 4.51 1.06
N PRO A 56 16.22 5.00 1.43
CA PRO A 56 17.39 4.84 0.58
C PRO A 56 17.83 3.38 0.58
N ASN A 57 18.13 2.83 -0.59
CA ASN A 57 18.78 1.54 -0.66
C ASN A 57 20.31 1.74 -0.69
N HIS A 58 20.99 1.55 0.44
CA HIS A 58 22.44 1.70 0.55
C HIS A 58 23.22 0.40 0.28
N GLU A 59 22.54 -0.73 0.07
CA GLU A 59 23.19 -1.99 -0.25
C GLU A 59 23.24 -2.17 -1.78
N GLN A 60 24.43 -1.89 -2.34
CA GLN A 60 24.93 -2.34 -3.66
C GLN A 60 24.54 -1.49 -4.87
N ASP A 61 25.30 -0.41 -5.13
CA ASP A 61 25.63 0.22 -6.44
C ASP A 61 24.56 0.31 -7.56
N ALA A 62 23.29 0.22 -7.22
CA ALA A 62 22.18 0.29 -8.17
C ALA A 62 21.12 1.25 -7.63
N TRP A 63 21.14 2.45 -8.21
CA TRP A 63 20.13 3.49 -8.20
C TRP A 63 18.74 3.00 -7.79
N ALA A 64 18.24 3.39 -6.62
CA ALA A 64 16.86 3.84 -6.36
C ALA A 64 16.50 3.71 -4.88
N TYR A 65 15.58 4.58 -4.46
CA TYR A 65 14.89 4.42 -3.19
C TYR A 65 14.01 3.16 -3.19
N GLU A 66 13.85 2.52 -2.04
CA GLU A 66 12.99 1.37 -1.82
C GLU A 66 11.66 1.80 -1.18
N GLY A 67 10.57 1.56 -1.88
CA GLY A 67 9.21 1.75 -1.39
C GLY A 67 8.77 0.57 -0.52
N ARG A 68 8.42 0.86 0.73
CA ARG A 68 8.02 -0.14 1.72
C ARG A 68 6.74 0.23 2.45
N ILE A 69 5.86 -0.76 2.63
CA ILE A 69 4.81 -0.72 3.65
C ILE A 69 5.37 -1.44 4.88
N ARG A 70 5.41 -0.75 6.01
CA ARG A 70 5.74 -1.34 7.32
C ARG A 70 4.45 -1.66 8.04
N TYR A 71 4.32 -2.91 8.47
CA TYR A 71 3.17 -3.42 9.18
C TYR A 71 3.53 -3.75 10.63
N TYR A 72 2.68 -3.33 11.57
CA TYR A 72 2.90 -3.39 13.01
C TYR A 72 1.85 -4.23 13.77
N GLY A 73 0.82 -4.74 13.07
CA GLY A 73 -0.19 -5.60 13.68
C GLY A 73 0.31 -7.03 13.90
N THR A 74 -0.62 -7.95 14.19
CA THR A 74 -0.30 -9.37 14.38
C THR A 74 -0.19 -10.10 13.04
N LEU A 75 0.57 -11.21 13.00
CA LEU A 75 0.65 -12.04 11.79
C LEU A 75 -0.71 -12.61 11.39
N GLN A 76 -1.53 -12.96 12.39
CA GLN A 76 -2.89 -13.46 12.16
C GLN A 76 -3.77 -12.43 11.45
N SER A 77 -3.77 -11.17 11.89
CA SER A 77 -4.59 -10.15 11.24
C SER A 77 -4.04 -9.75 9.86
N LEU A 78 -2.72 -9.81 9.65
CA LEU A 78 -2.14 -9.65 8.32
C LEU A 78 -2.62 -10.74 7.35
N GLU A 79 -2.54 -12.00 7.76
CA GLU A 79 -2.99 -13.14 6.95
C GLU A 79 -4.50 -13.11 6.69
N GLN A 80 -5.30 -12.73 7.69
CA GLN A 80 -6.75 -12.69 7.58
C GLN A 80 -7.25 -11.57 6.66
N HIS A 81 -6.64 -10.39 6.71
CA HIS A 81 -7.17 -9.19 6.04
C HIS A 81 -6.39 -8.76 4.80
N PHE A 82 -5.10 -9.11 4.71
CA PHE A 82 -4.21 -8.65 3.64
C PHE A 82 -3.38 -9.80 3.08
N GLN A 83 -4.05 -10.82 2.55
CA GLN A 83 -3.41 -12.03 2.01
C GLN A 83 -2.32 -11.70 0.98
N ASP A 84 -2.58 -10.75 0.07
CA ASP A 84 -1.63 -10.33 -0.95
C ASP A 84 -0.39 -9.63 -0.37
N LEU A 85 -0.58 -8.81 0.69
CA LEU A 85 0.53 -8.21 1.41
C LEU A 85 1.31 -9.26 2.21
N ASN A 86 0.63 -10.22 2.83
CA ASN A 86 1.24 -11.31 3.59
C ASN A 86 2.14 -12.16 2.68
N ALA A 87 1.65 -12.50 1.50
CA ALA A 87 2.31 -13.37 0.52
C ALA A 87 3.66 -12.83 0.02
N CYS A 88 3.83 -11.51 -0.03
CA CYS A 88 5.08 -10.86 -0.42
C CYS A 88 5.81 -10.18 0.75
N SER A 89 5.40 -10.44 1.99
CA SER A 89 6.01 -9.85 3.17
C SER A 89 7.33 -10.54 3.57
N SER A 90 8.22 -9.76 4.16
CA SER A 90 9.44 -10.26 4.81
C SER A 90 9.42 -9.92 6.30
N ALA A 91 10.30 -10.58 7.08
CA ALA A 91 10.46 -10.27 8.50
C ALA A 91 10.81 -8.78 8.70
N GLY A 92 10.15 -8.14 9.66
CA GLY A 92 10.49 -6.80 10.10
C GLY A 92 11.59 -6.79 11.16
N ASN A 93 12.04 -5.58 11.52
CA ASN A 93 12.98 -5.31 12.60
C ASN A 93 12.57 -4.03 13.33
N ASN A 94 13.18 -3.71 14.48
CA ASN A 94 12.95 -2.45 15.21
C ASN A 94 11.46 -2.16 15.50
N GLY A 95 10.73 -3.20 15.94
CA GLY A 95 9.30 -3.10 16.26
C GLY A 95 8.36 -3.20 15.05
N ILE A 96 8.87 -3.36 13.83
CA ILE A 96 8.08 -3.68 12.64
C ILE A 96 7.82 -5.20 12.64
N THR A 97 6.57 -5.61 12.51
CA THR A 97 6.20 -7.04 12.41
C THR A 97 6.59 -7.59 11.03
N ARG A 98 6.17 -6.89 9.97
CA ARG A 98 6.42 -7.29 8.57
C ARG A 98 6.76 -6.09 7.70
N ARG A 99 7.62 -6.31 6.71
CA ARG A 99 7.96 -5.35 5.66
C ARG A 99 7.45 -5.86 4.33
N ILE A 100 6.70 -5.04 3.61
CA ILE A 100 6.20 -5.34 2.27
C ILE A 100 6.93 -4.43 1.30
N ASN A 101 7.77 -5.03 0.47
CA ASN A 101 8.58 -4.31 -0.51
C ASN A 101 7.85 -4.29 -1.84
N SER A 102 7.54 -3.10 -2.36
CA SER A 102 6.96 -2.96 -3.69
C SER A 102 7.19 -1.56 -4.24
N ASN A 103 8.33 -1.37 -4.90
CA ASN A 103 8.64 -0.09 -5.54
C ASN A 103 7.53 0.31 -6.52
N GLY A 104 7.07 -0.63 -7.35
CA GLY A 104 6.01 -0.37 -8.32
C GLY A 104 4.71 0.12 -7.67
N TYR A 105 4.27 -0.53 -6.59
CA TYR A 105 3.03 -0.14 -5.92
C TYR A 105 3.18 1.19 -5.19
N ILE A 106 4.31 1.42 -4.49
CA ILE A 106 4.56 2.71 -3.82
C ILE A 106 4.68 3.85 -4.83
N THR A 107 5.32 3.61 -5.99
CA THR A 107 5.33 4.58 -7.10
C THR A 107 3.91 4.87 -7.60
N SER A 108 3.06 3.85 -7.70
CA SER A 108 1.65 4.04 -8.08
C SER A 108 0.87 4.87 -7.07
N LEU A 109 1.06 4.64 -5.76
CA LEU A 109 0.45 5.46 -4.71
C LEU A 109 0.82 6.95 -4.86
N VAL A 110 2.07 7.27 -5.18
CA VAL A 110 2.53 8.65 -5.36
C VAL A 110 2.06 9.25 -6.69
N GLN A 111 2.30 8.55 -7.80
CA GLN A 111 2.08 9.09 -9.14
C GLN A 111 0.62 9.08 -9.56
N ASP A 112 -0.08 7.97 -9.27
CA ASP A 112 -1.46 7.78 -9.72
C ASP A 112 -2.47 8.26 -8.67
N TYR A 113 -2.19 8.06 -7.37
CA TYR A 113 -3.12 8.40 -6.27
C TYR A 113 -2.69 9.59 -5.42
N HIS A 114 -1.60 10.28 -5.79
CA HIS A 114 -1.17 11.52 -5.17
C HIS A 114 -0.89 11.43 -3.66
N PHE A 115 -0.40 10.28 -3.19
CA PHE A 115 0.19 10.19 -1.86
C PHE A 115 1.38 11.15 -1.77
N VAL A 116 1.46 11.91 -0.69
CA VAL A 116 2.45 12.97 -0.52
C VAL A 116 3.47 12.61 0.55
N ILE A 117 4.68 13.14 0.39
CA ILE A 117 5.73 13.03 1.40
C ILE A 117 5.38 13.93 2.58
N SER A 118 5.47 13.39 3.79
CA SER A 118 5.23 14.12 5.03
C SER A 118 6.47 14.13 5.93
N GLY A 119 6.79 15.31 6.44
CA GLY A 119 7.79 15.54 7.48
C GLY A 119 9.23 15.68 6.98
N ALA A 120 10.13 15.99 7.92
CA ALA A 120 11.57 16.00 7.68
C ALA A 120 12.07 14.56 7.52
N SER A 121 12.92 14.35 6.52
CA SER A 121 13.54 13.05 6.31
C SER A 121 14.54 12.76 7.43
N VAL A 122 14.38 11.63 8.12
CA VAL A 122 15.37 11.13 9.08
C VAL A 122 16.11 9.98 8.41
N HIS A 123 17.44 10.07 8.34
CA HIS A 123 18.27 9.11 7.60
C HIS A 123 17.84 8.90 6.13
N ASN A 124 17.40 9.96 5.45
CA ASN A 124 16.89 9.91 4.07
C ASN A 124 15.65 9.02 3.86
N VAL A 125 14.98 8.60 4.95
CA VAL A 125 13.67 7.93 4.89
C VAL A 125 12.58 8.99 4.80
N GLN A 126 11.71 8.87 3.81
CA GLN A 126 10.57 9.73 3.58
C GLN A 126 9.29 8.96 3.86
N ARG A 127 8.39 9.54 4.67
CA ARG A 127 7.09 8.94 4.96
C ARG A 127 6.07 9.42 3.95
N LEU A 128 5.25 8.51 3.44
CA LEU A 128 4.10 8.85 2.61
C LEU A 128 2.82 8.89 3.44
N VAL A 129 1.96 9.84 3.10
CA VAL A 129 0.63 10.01 3.70
C VAL A 129 -0.42 10.09 2.60
N PRO A 130 -1.62 9.53 2.81
CA PRO A 130 -2.69 9.61 1.82
C PRO A 130 -3.18 11.06 1.67
N PRO A 131 -3.59 11.49 0.46
CA PRO A 131 -4.22 12.80 0.28
C PRO A 131 -5.59 12.85 0.95
N THR A 132 -5.98 14.05 1.36
CA THR A 132 -7.32 14.36 1.88
C THR A 132 -7.96 15.44 1.01
N PRO A 133 -9.23 15.29 0.59
CA PRO A 133 -10.18 14.23 0.95
C PRO A 133 -9.96 12.90 0.18
N VAL A 134 -10.38 11.79 0.79
CA VAL A 134 -10.26 10.41 0.22
C VAL A 134 -11.04 10.24 -1.08
N ASP A 135 -12.08 11.05 -1.31
CA ASP A 135 -12.92 11.02 -2.50
C ASP A 135 -12.12 11.13 -3.80
N SER A 136 -10.99 11.85 -3.78
CA SER A 136 -10.07 11.95 -4.92
C SER A 136 -9.48 10.59 -5.31
N ILE A 137 -9.04 9.80 -4.34
CA ILE A 137 -8.51 8.44 -4.53
C ILE A 137 -9.62 7.52 -5.07
N MET A 138 -10.82 7.61 -4.49
CA MET A 138 -11.98 6.83 -4.92
C MET A 138 -12.38 7.14 -6.36
N ALA A 139 -12.36 8.42 -6.77
CA ALA A 139 -12.67 8.83 -8.13
C ALA A 139 -11.64 8.28 -9.13
N ILE A 140 -10.34 8.37 -8.81
CA ILE A 140 -9.26 7.83 -9.64
C ILE A 140 -9.43 6.32 -9.83
N LEU A 141 -9.66 5.59 -8.74
CA LEU A 141 -9.90 4.14 -8.78
C LEU A 141 -11.13 3.80 -9.63
N TYR A 142 -12.26 4.45 -9.37
CA TYR A 142 -13.52 4.21 -10.09
C TYR A 142 -13.35 4.43 -11.60
N HIS A 143 -12.75 5.55 -12.01
CA HIS A 143 -12.51 5.84 -13.42
C HIS A 143 -11.56 4.83 -14.07
N HIS A 144 -10.51 4.40 -13.36
CA HIS A 144 -9.59 3.39 -13.87
C HIS A 144 -10.29 2.04 -14.09
N LEU A 145 -11.05 1.57 -13.10
CA LEU A 145 -11.78 0.30 -13.19
C LEU A 145 -12.80 0.29 -14.33
N LEU A 146 -13.55 1.38 -14.50
CA LEU A 146 -14.56 1.47 -15.55
C LEU A 146 -13.97 1.68 -16.94
N SER A 147 -12.94 2.53 -17.07
CA SER A 147 -12.49 3.02 -18.39
C SER A 147 -11.25 2.30 -18.91
N SER A 148 -10.31 1.96 -18.02
CA SER A 148 -9.06 1.30 -18.39
C SER A 148 -9.17 -0.22 -18.29
N VAL A 149 -9.72 -0.72 -17.17
CA VAL A 149 -9.92 -2.15 -16.94
C VAL A 149 -11.18 -2.66 -17.64
N GLN A 150 -12.18 -1.79 -17.82
CA GLN A 150 -13.47 -2.10 -18.44
C GLN A 150 -14.31 -3.12 -17.66
N LEU A 151 -14.25 -3.05 -16.33
CA LEU A 151 -15.17 -3.81 -15.48
C LEU A 151 -16.61 -3.33 -15.70
N SER A 152 -17.57 -4.23 -15.50
CA SER A 152 -18.99 -3.87 -15.44
C SER A 152 -19.27 -2.91 -14.28
N SER A 153 -20.43 -2.25 -14.31
CA SER A 153 -20.88 -1.39 -13.22
C SER A 153 -20.97 -2.13 -11.89
N ASP A 154 -21.40 -3.39 -11.92
CA ASP A 154 -21.55 -4.22 -10.71
C ASP A 154 -20.18 -4.62 -10.13
N GLU A 155 -19.24 -5.07 -10.97
CA GLU A 155 -17.86 -5.39 -10.56
C GLU A 155 -17.14 -4.14 -10.02
N THR A 156 -17.32 -3.00 -10.68
CA THR A 156 -16.77 -1.72 -10.21
C THR A 156 -17.37 -1.35 -8.85
N SER A 157 -18.68 -1.55 -8.66
CA SER A 157 -19.35 -1.29 -7.38
C SER A 157 -18.84 -2.21 -6.27
N ASN A 158 -18.57 -3.48 -6.57
CA ASN A 158 -17.95 -4.42 -5.63
C ASN A 158 -16.55 -3.98 -5.19
N CYS A 159 -15.74 -3.46 -6.12
CA CYS A 159 -14.43 -2.89 -5.83
C CYS A 159 -14.54 -1.63 -4.94
N MET A 160 -15.48 -0.73 -5.23
CA MET A 160 -15.70 0.46 -4.38
C MET A 160 -16.21 0.08 -2.98
N ALA A 161 -17.07 -0.93 -2.87
CA ALA A 161 -17.47 -1.47 -1.58
C ALA A 161 -16.29 -2.11 -0.84
N ALA A 162 -15.38 -2.79 -1.54
CA ALA A 162 -14.15 -3.33 -0.96
C ALA A 162 -13.23 -2.22 -0.44
N PHE A 163 -13.06 -1.14 -1.20
CA PHE A 163 -12.35 0.05 -0.76
C PHE A 163 -12.94 0.60 0.53
N GLN A 164 -14.25 0.80 0.60
CA GLN A 164 -14.91 1.31 1.81
C GLN A 164 -14.76 0.36 3.00
N ARG A 165 -14.83 -0.96 2.79
CA ARG A 165 -14.56 -1.94 3.86
C ARG A 165 -13.13 -1.82 4.38
N GLY A 166 -12.14 -1.69 3.49
CA GLY A 166 -10.75 -1.47 3.87
C GLY A 166 -10.56 -0.14 4.61
N TYR A 167 -11.14 0.94 4.12
CA TYR A 167 -11.06 2.26 4.73
C TYR A 167 -11.62 2.30 6.16
N ASN A 168 -12.68 1.52 6.43
CA ASN A 168 -13.35 1.47 7.73
C ASN A 168 -12.92 0.29 8.62
N LEU A 169 -11.94 -0.52 8.18
CA LEU A 169 -11.52 -1.69 8.93
C LEU A 169 -10.77 -1.30 10.20
N ILE A 170 -11.33 -1.68 11.35
CA ILE A 170 -10.65 -1.57 12.64
C ILE A 170 -10.01 -2.93 12.95
N ILE A 171 -8.70 -2.95 13.12
CA ILE A 171 -7.96 -4.15 13.55
C ILE A 171 -7.56 -3.93 15.01
N SER A 172 -8.13 -4.73 15.90
CA SER A 172 -7.83 -4.76 17.34
C SER A 172 -6.63 -5.65 17.65
#